data_AF-A0A955KU40-F1
#
_entry.id   AF-A0A955KU40-F1
#
_cell.length_a   1.000
_cell.length_b   1.000
_cell.length_c   1.000
_cell.angle_alpha   90.00
_cell.angle_beta   90.00
_cell.angle_gamma   90.00
#
_symmetry.space_group_name_H-M   'P 1'
#
loop_
_entity.id
_entity.type
_entity.pdbx_description
1 polymer ?
#
loop_
_entity_poly.entity_id
_entity_poly.type
_entity_poly.pdbx_seq_one_letter_code
_entity_poly.pdbx_strand_id
1 'polypeptide(L)' 'MPYNTVVKIITLTPDNLSSALAEANAKLQAGGLVLYPTETVYGAGVDATNQTSVDKLLSY' A
#
# COMPACT_ATOMS: atom_id res chain seq x y z
N MET A 1 13.36 17.88 0.59
CA MET A 1 12.51 17.93 -0.62
C MET A 1 11.08 17.68 -0.15
N PRO A 2 10.07 18.49 -0.52
CA PRO A 2 8.73 18.30 0.02
C PRO A 2 8.13 17.03 -0.60
N TYR A 3 7.98 15.98 0.20
CA TYR A 3 7.31 14.75 -0.21
C TYR A 3 5.82 15.04 -0.38
N ASN A 4 5.42 15.48 -1.57
CA ASN A 4 4.02 15.66 -1.94
C ASN A 4 3.38 14.29 -2.24
N THR A 5 3.36 13.41 -1.24
CA THR A 5 2.82 12.06 -1.35
C THR A 5 1.30 12.12 -1.11
N VAL A 6 0.53 11.86 -2.16
CA VAL A 6 -0.93 11.73 -2.03
C VAL A 6 -1.24 10.38 -1.40
N VAL A 7 -1.66 10.40 -0.13
CA VAL A 7 -2.15 9.22 0.59
C VAL A 7 -3.67 9.15 0.43
N LYS A 8 -4.18 7.96 0.08
CA LYS A 8 -5.61 7.68 0.10
C LYS A 8 -5.92 6.70 1.22
N ILE A 9 -6.82 7.09 2.11
CA ILE A 9 -7.28 6.28 3.24
C ILE A 9 -8.59 5.61 2.85
N ILE A 10 -8.66 4.30 3.04
CA ILE A 10 -9.86 3.50 2.77
C ILE A 10 -10.30 2.89 4.10
N THR A 11 -11.49 3.25 4.57
CA THR A 11 -12.14 2.57 5.70
C THR A 11 -12.82 1.31 5.17
N LEU A 12 -12.38 0.14 5.64
CA LEU A 12 -12.96 -1.13 5.22
C LEU A 12 -14.34 -1.35 5.83
N THR A 13 -15.28 -1.77 5.00
CA THR A 13 -16.60 -2.27 5.37
C THR A 13 -16.84 -3.62 4.66
N PRO A 14 -17.79 -4.44 5.11
CA PRO A 14 -18.12 -5.70 4.44
C PRO A 14 -18.44 -5.53 2.95
N ASP A 15 -19.07 -4.41 2.58
CA ASP A 15 -19.54 -4.13 1.22
C ASP A 15 -18.43 -3.64 0.28
N ASN A 16 -17.35 -3.07 0.82
CA ASN A 16 -16.31 -2.43 0.01
C ASN A 16 -15.01 -3.23 -0.12
N LEU A 17 -14.93 -4.40 0.52
CA LEU A 17 -13.72 -5.22 0.58
C LEU A 17 -13.12 -5.48 -0.81
N SER A 18 -13.95 -5.92 -1.77
CA SER A 18 -13.48 -6.20 -3.15
C SER A 18 -12.92 -4.95 -3.84
N SER A 19 -13.56 -3.79 -3.66
CA SER A 19 -13.10 -2.53 -4.24
C SER A 19 -11.79 -2.04 -3.61
N ALA A 20 -11.64 -2.20 -2.29
CA ALA A 20 -10.44 -1.84 -1.55
C ALA A 20 -9.25 -2.73 -1.95
N LEU A 21 -9.50 -4.04 -2.12
CA LEU A 21 -8.49 -4.98 -2.62
C LEU A 21 -8.07 -4.67 -4.06
N ALA A 22 -9.02 -4.36 -4.94
CA ALA A 22 -8.71 -3.96 -6.31
C ALA A 22 -7.84 -2.70 -6.35
N GLU A 23 -8.14 -1.72 -5.49
CA GLU A 23 -7.35 -0.51 -5.36
C GLU A 23 -5.95 -0.77 -4.80
N ALA A 24 -5.83 -1.56 -3.73
CA ALA A 24 -4.54 -1.94 -3.16
C ALA A 24 -3.68 -2.67 -4.19
N ASN A 25 -4.27 -3.62 -4.93
CA ASN A 25 -3.57 -4.36 -5.99
C ASN A 25 -3.09 -3.42 -7.11
N ALA A 26 -3.94 -2.50 -7.58
CA ALA A 26 -3.56 -1.51 -8.59
C ALA A 26 -2.41 -0.62 -8.10
N LYS A 27 -2.38 -0.26 -6.81
CA LYS A 27 -1.27 0.49 -6.21
C LYS A 27 0.02 -0.34 -6.16
N LEU A 28 -0.03 -1.60 -5.74
CA LEU A 28 1.14 -2.47 -5.69
C LEU A 28 1.73 -2.70 -7.10
N GLN A 29 0.88 -2.98 -8.09
CA GLN A 29 1.29 -3.16 -9.50
C GLN A 29 1.94 -1.90 -10.09
N ALA A 30 1.52 -0.71 -9.65
CA ALA A 30 2.11 0.55 -10.05
C ALA A 30 3.43 0.90 -9.31
N GLY A 31 3.97 -0.03 -8.50
CA GLY A 31 5.15 0.22 -7.65
C GLY A 31 4.86 1.12 -6.45
N GLY A 32 3.61 1.16 -6.02
CA GLY A 32 3.14 1.88 -4.85
C GLY A 32 3.36 1.12 -3.54
N LEU A 33 2.97 1.77 -2.46
CA LEU A 33 3.03 1.27 -1.08
C LEU A 33 1.61 1.18 -0.53
N VAL A 34 1.31 0.11 0.21
CA VAL A 34 0.04 -0.07 0.92
C VAL A 34 0.32 -0.28 2.41
N LEU A 35 -0.37 0.47 3.27
CA LEU A 35 -0.41 0.22 4.70
C LEU A 35 -1.69 -0.56 5.03
N TYR A 36 -1.58 -1.67 5.75
CA TYR A 36 -2.72 -2.55 6.06
C TYR A 36 -2.65 -3.11 7.48
N PRO A 37 -3.80 -3.39 8.12
CA PRO A 37 -3.83 -3.98 9.45
C PRO A 37 -3.44 -5.46 9.42
N THR A 38 -2.77 -5.93 10.47
CA THR A 38 -2.57 -7.36 10.76
C THR A 38 -3.02 -7.66 12.20
N GLU A 39 -2.89 -8.91 12.66
CA GLU A 39 -3.24 -9.27 14.04
C GLU A 39 -2.40 -8.51 15.08
N THR A 40 -1.13 -8.19 14.76
CA THR A 40 -0.19 -7.62 15.73
C THR A 40 0.05 -6.13 15.52
N VAL A 41 0.43 -5.72 14.31
CA VAL A 41 0.79 -4.35 13.96
C VAL A 41 0.36 -4.00 12.54
N TYR A 42 0.44 -2.73 12.15
CA TYR A 42 0.27 -2.36 10.75
C TYR A 42 1.46 -2.84 9.91
N GLY A 43 1.16 -3.45 8.77
CA GLY A 43 2.13 -3.84 7.76
C GLY A 43 2.29 -2.75 6.70
N ALA A 44 3.51 -2.57 6.21
CA ALA A 44 3.82 -1.77 5.04
C ALA A 44 4.22 -2.71 3.88
N GLY A 45 3.37 -2.79 2.86
CA GLY A 45 3.50 -3.73 1.75
C GLY A 45 3.83 -3.04 0.43
N VAL A 46 4.73 -3.66 -0.32
CA VAL A 46 5.09 -3.34 -1.71
C VAL A 46 5.11 -4.64 -2.53
N ASP A 47 5.16 -4.54 -3.85
CA ASP A 47 5.45 -5.71 -4.70
C ASP A 47 6.89 -6.19 -4.44
N ALA A 48 7.02 -7.35 -3.80
CA ALA A 48 8.30 -7.94 -3.43
C ALA A 48 9.14 -8.41 -4.63
N THR A 49 8.54 -8.55 -5.81
CA THR A 49 9.26 -8.92 -7.04
C THR A 49 9.83 -7.70 -7.78
N ASN A 50 9.46 -6.50 -7.34
CA ASN A 50 9.89 -5.24 -7.93
C ASN A 50 10.90 -4.53 -7.01
N GLN A 51 12.19 -4.63 -7.33
CA GLN A 51 13.27 -4.08 -6.52
C GLN A 51 13.11 -2.57 -6.26
N THR A 52 12.67 -1.79 -7.25
CA THR A 52 12.43 -0.34 -7.09
C THR A 52 11.39 -0.05 -6.00
N SER A 53 10.36 -0.89 -5.90
CA SER A 53 9.33 -0.75 -4.87
C SER A 53 9.87 -1.12 -3.48
N VAL A 54 10.73 -2.15 -3.42
CA VAL A 54 11.42 -2.55 -2.18
C VAL A 54 12.35 -1.43 -1.69
N ASP A 55 13.14 -0.83 -2.59
CA ASP A 55 14.04 0.27 -2.25
C ASP A 55 13.27 1.47 -1.70
N LYS A 56 12.08 1.75 -2.27
CA LYS A 56 11.17 2.79 -1.79
C LYS A 56 10.60 2.51 -0.39
N LEU A 57 10.33 1.25 -0.06
CA LEU A 57 9.90 0.87 1.30
C LEU A 57 11.02 1.11 2.33
N LEU A 58 12.27 0.94 1.92
CA LEU A 58 13.45 1.06 2.78
C LEU A 58 14.08 2.46 2.78
N SER A 59 13.51 3.44 2.07
CA SER A 59 14.09 4.77 1.89
C SER A 59 13.81 5.74 3.06
N TYR A 60 13.98 5.27 4.30
CA TYR A 60 13.75 6.05 5.52
C TYR A 60 14.91 6.99 5.88
#